data_AF-A0A957IKS1-F1
#
_entry.id   AF-A0A957IKS1-F1
#
_cell.length_a   1.000
_cell.length_b   1.000
_cell.length_c   1.000
_cell.angle_alpha   90.00
_cell.angle_beta   90.00
_cell.angle_gamma   90.00
#
_symmetry.space_group_name_H-M   'P 1'
#
loop_
_entity.id
_entity.type
_entity.pdbx_description
1 polymer ?
#
loop_
_entity_poly.entity_id
_entity_poly.type
_entity_poly.pdbx_seq_one_letter_code
_entity_poly.pdbx_strand_id
1 'polypeptide(L)'
;MTDLTTQNSALIPGSLPPVMPLGQVVQTAVIAAGRSEHTRRSYMTSIGQFFQYLSDELHIDPPLAEPDTDGRKTLWLFRGDSRALLPITPSLLDGFRHWLQV
;
A
#
# COMPACT_ATOMS: atom_id res chain seq x y z
N MET A 1 -31.25 21.29 16.38
CA MET A 1 -29.89 21.42 16.96
C MET A 1 -29.30 20.02 16.90
N THR A 2 -28.38 19.82 15.97
CA THR A 2 -27.98 18.52 15.45
C THR A 2 -27.00 17.85 16.42
N ASP A 3 -27.41 16.73 17.02
CA ASP A 3 -26.53 15.89 17.83
C ASP A 3 -25.48 15.24 16.93
N LEU A 4 -24.22 15.61 17.14
CA LEU A 4 -23.04 14.98 16.56
C LEU A 4 -22.80 13.67 17.29
N THR A 5 -23.52 12.62 16.90
CA THR A 5 -23.15 11.24 17.25
C THR A 5 -21.86 10.91 16.51
N THR A 6 -20.74 11.31 17.10
CA THR A 6 -19.41 10.76 16.82
C THR A 6 -19.51 9.26 17.03
N GLN A 7 -19.73 8.52 15.94
CA GLN A 7 -19.59 7.07 15.91
C GLN A 7 -18.11 6.74 16.08
N ASN A 8 -17.68 6.81 17.34
CA ASN A 8 -16.45 6.22 17.80
C ASN A 8 -16.67 4.70 17.76
N SER A 9 -16.48 4.12 16.57
CA SER A 9 -16.62 2.69 16.32
C SER A 9 -15.58 1.99 17.19
N ALA A 10 -16.07 1.41 18.28
CA ALA A 10 -15.30 0.67 19.25
C ALA A 10 -14.44 -0.39 18.54
N LEU A 11 -13.17 -0.44 18.92
CA LEU A 11 -12.32 -1.60 18.69
C LEU A 11 -12.92 -2.78 19.47
N ILE A 12 -13.75 -3.58 18.79
CA ILE A 12 -14.22 -4.87 19.31
C ILE A 12 -13.00 -5.81 19.34
N PRO A 13 -12.58 -6.33 20.52
CA PRO A 13 -11.52 -7.32 20.56
C PRO A 13 -11.95 -8.57 19.79
N GLY A 14 -11.24 -8.90 18.71
CA GLY A 14 -11.56 -10.00 17.80
C GLY A 14 -12.12 -9.59 16.44
N SER A 15 -12.42 -8.30 16.20
CA SER A 15 -12.75 -7.83 14.86
C SER A 15 -11.47 -7.57 14.07
N LEU A 16 -11.34 -8.16 12.88
CA LEU A 16 -10.33 -7.74 11.91
C LEU A 16 -10.54 -6.23 11.62
N PRO A 17 -9.46 -5.45 11.45
CA PRO A 17 -9.59 -4.06 11.06
C PRO A 17 -10.39 -3.96 9.74
N PRO A 18 -11.12 -2.85 9.53
CA PRO A 18 -11.89 -2.65 8.32
C PRO A 18 -11.00 -2.82 7.09
N VAL A 19 -11.51 -3.59 6.14
CA VAL A 19 -10.84 -3.85 4.86
C VAL A 19 -10.94 -2.59 4.03
N MET A 20 -9.80 -2.05 3.64
CA MET A 20 -9.72 -0.86 2.79
C MET A 20 -9.07 -1.23 1.46
N PRO A 21 -9.43 -0.54 0.35
CA PRO A 21 -8.71 -0.67 -0.91
C PRO A 21 -7.22 -0.40 -0.70
N LEU A 22 -6.36 -1.25 -1.28
CA LEU A 22 -4.91 -1.16 -1.06
C LEU A 22 -4.37 0.22 -1.42
N GLY A 23 -4.81 0.79 -2.55
CA GLY A 23 -4.41 2.14 -2.96
C GLY A 23 -4.75 3.24 -1.95
N GLN A 24 -5.86 3.10 -1.21
CA GLN A 24 -6.23 4.07 -0.16
C GLN A 24 -5.32 3.93 1.07
N VAL A 25 -4.96 2.70 1.45
CA VAL A 25 -3.99 2.44 2.52
C VAL A 25 -2.65 3.06 2.17
N VAL A 26 -2.18 2.85 0.93
CA VAL A 26 -0.92 3.41 0.43
C VAL A 26 -0.94 4.94 0.45
N GLN A 27 -1.99 5.57 -0.09
CA GLN A 27 -2.11 7.03 -0.07
C GLN A 27 -2.08 7.58 1.36
N THR A 28 -2.83 6.96 2.29
CA THR A 28 -2.87 7.38 3.69
C THR A 28 -1.48 7.28 4.33
N ALA A 29 -0.76 6.17 4.11
CA ALA A 29 0.59 5.99 4.61
C ALA A 29 1.58 7.00 4.02
N VAL A 30 1.51 7.26 2.72
CA VAL A 30 2.39 8.23 2.02
C VAL A 30 2.14 9.66 2.48
N ILE A 31 0.87 10.04 2.71
CA ILE A 31 0.52 11.36 3.25
C ILE A 31 1.06 11.53 4.66
N ALA A 32 0.93 10.50 5.51
CA ALA A 32 1.40 10.52 6.88
C ALA A 32 2.95 10.57 6.99
N ALA A 33 3.65 9.83 6.13
CA ALA A 33 5.11 9.73 6.19
C ALA A 33 5.84 10.82 5.38
N GLY A 34 5.23 11.32 4.30
CA GLY A 34 5.86 12.21 3.33
C GLY A 34 5.70 13.69 3.68
N ARG A 35 6.83 14.36 3.99
CA ARG A 35 6.87 15.78 4.36
C ARG A 35 6.87 16.76 3.17
N SER A 36 7.12 16.28 1.95
CA SER A 36 7.12 17.07 0.71
C SER A 36 6.54 16.27 -0.46
N GLU A 37 6.14 16.95 -1.54
CA GLU A 37 5.69 16.28 -2.77
C GLU A 37 6.77 15.35 -3.34
N HIS A 38 8.02 15.80 -3.33
CA HIS A 38 9.15 14.99 -3.80
C HIS A 38 9.29 13.70 -2.98
N THR A 39 9.24 13.78 -1.65
CA THR A 39 9.30 12.61 -0.77
C THR A 39 8.12 11.68 -0.99
N ARG A 40 6.90 12.22 -1.13
CA ARG A 40 5.69 11.43 -1.39
C ARG A 40 5.81 10.65 -2.70
N ARG A 41 6.29 11.31 -3.77
CA ARG A 41 6.51 10.67 -5.06
C ARG A 41 7.55 9.54 -4.98
N SER A 42 8.63 9.76 -4.24
CA SER A 42 9.63 8.72 -3.99
C SER A 42 9.01 7.52 -3.28
N TYR A 43 8.24 7.74 -2.20
CA TYR A 43 7.54 6.67 -1.49
C TYR A 43 6.52 5.94 -2.35
N MET A 44 5.75 6.65 -3.16
CA MET A 44 4.81 6.01 -4.11
C MET A 44 5.54 5.07 -5.07
N THR A 45 6.72 5.48 -5.55
CA THR A 45 7.54 4.65 -6.45
C THR A 45 8.04 3.41 -5.74
N SER A 46 8.66 3.57 -4.56
CA SER A 46 9.20 2.44 -3.80
C SER A 46 8.13 1.45 -3.33
N ILE A 47 6.95 1.94 -2.93
CA ILE A 47 5.83 1.08 -2.53
C ILE A 47 5.26 0.33 -3.74
N GLY A 48 5.14 0.98 -4.90
CA GLY A 48 4.72 0.33 -6.14
C GLY A 48 5.64 -0.83 -6.52
N GLN A 49 6.95 -0.58 -6.53
CA GLN A 49 7.97 -1.59 -6.80
C GLN A 49 7.92 -2.74 -5.77
N PHE A 50 7.71 -2.44 -4.49
CA PHE A 50 7.60 -3.46 -3.47
C PHE A 50 6.37 -4.35 -3.67
N PHE A 51 5.21 -3.79 -4.02
CA PHE A 51 4.02 -4.61 -4.29
C PHE A 51 4.11 -5.41 -5.58
N GLN A 52 4.85 -4.91 -6.57
CA GLN A 52 5.18 -5.70 -7.75
C GLN A 52 6.03 -6.92 -7.35
N TYR A 53 7.13 -6.70 -6.62
CA TYR A 53 7.96 -7.78 -6.06
C TYR A 53 7.13 -8.78 -5.23
N LEU A 54 6.23 -8.30 -4.35
CA LEU A 54 5.38 -9.18 -3.56
C LEU A 54 4.42 -10.01 -4.43
N SER A 55 3.93 -9.45 -5.53
CA SER A 55 3.05 -10.19 -6.44
C SER A 55 3.82 -11.31 -7.14
N ASP A 56 5.06 -11.05 -7.53
CA ASP A 56 5.94 -12.05 -8.15
C ASP A 56 6.32 -13.15 -7.16
N GLU A 57 6.78 -12.77 -5.96
CA GLU A 57 7.28 -13.68 -4.91
C GLU A 57 6.16 -14.55 -4.31
N LEU A 58 4.95 -13.99 -4.15
CA LEU A 58 3.80 -14.71 -3.59
C LEU A 58 2.87 -15.28 -4.67
N HIS A 59 3.24 -15.14 -5.95
CA HIS A 59 2.47 -15.60 -7.11
C HIS A 59 1.01 -15.11 -7.10
N ILE A 60 0.80 -13.82 -6.83
CA ILE A 60 -0.53 -13.18 -6.76
C ILE A 60 -0.94 -12.70 -8.16
N ASP A 61 -2.10 -13.17 -8.64
CA ASP A 61 -2.71 -12.76 -9.91
C ASP A 61 -4.19 -12.32 -9.69
N PRO A 62 -4.59 -11.10 -10.08
CA PRO A 62 -3.79 -10.03 -10.70
C PRO A 62 -2.80 -9.37 -9.72
N PRO A 63 -1.71 -8.76 -10.21
CA PRO A 63 -0.69 -8.16 -9.36
C PRO A 63 -1.26 -7.03 -8.50
N LEU A 64 -0.72 -6.90 -7.28
CA LEU A 64 -1.11 -5.90 -6.29
C LEU A 64 -0.76 -4.47 -6.72
N ALA A 65 0.27 -4.31 -7.55
CA ALA A 65 0.63 -3.04 -8.15
C ALA A 65 1.07 -3.24 -9.60
N GLU A 66 0.60 -2.36 -10.47
CA GLU A 66 0.97 -2.33 -11.87
C GLU A 66 1.44 -0.92 -12.25
N PRO A 67 2.60 -0.77 -12.90
CA PRO A 67 3.03 0.51 -13.41
C PRO A 67 2.13 0.93 -14.58
N ASP A 68 1.62 2.14 -14.52
CA ASP A 68 0.90 2.80 -15.60
C ASP A 68 1.70 4.00 -16.10
N THR A 69 1.51 4.36 -17.36
CA THR A 69 2.27 5.44 -18.00
C THR A 69 1.36 6.62 -18.27
N ASP A 70 1.50 7.68 -17.47
CA ASP A 70 0.88 8.98 -17.75
C ASP A 70 1.91 9.89 -18.43
N GLY A 71 2.02 9.72 -19.76
CA GLY A 71 2.99 10.43 -20.60
C GLY A 71 4.44 10.08 -20.24
N ARG A 72 5.12 10.98 -19.52
CA ARG A 72 6.52 10.78 -19.07
C ARG A 72 6.63 10.30 -17.61
N LYS A 73 5.51 10.13 -16.92
CA LYS A 73 5.47 9.78 -15.50
C LYS A 73 4.97 8.36 -15.33
N THR A 74 5.64 7.59 -14.49
CA THR A 74 5.13 6.30 -14.00
C THR A 74 4.14 6.57 -12.88
N LEU A 75 2.88 6.21 -13.11
CA LEU A 75 1.86 6.07 -12.08
C LEU A 75 1.81 4.61 -11.62
N TRP A 76 1.24 4.39 -10.45
CA TRP A 76 1.09 3.05 -9.88
C TRP A 76 -0.37 2.78 -9.61
N LEU A 77 -0.91 1.75 -10.25
CA LEU A 77 -2.26 1.27 -10.03
C LEU A 77 -2.21 0.16 -8.98
N PHE A 78 -2.74 0.44 -7.79
CA PHE A 78 -2.81 -0.54 -6.70
C PHE A 78 -4.14 -1.29 -6.76
N ARG A 79 -4.07 -2.62 -6.72
CA ARG A 79 -5.22 -3.52 -6.79
C ARG A 79 -5.39 -4.28 -5.47
N GLY A 80 -6.60 -4.82 -5.25
CA GLY A 80 -6.90 -5.61 -4.06
C GLY A 80 -7.15 -4.77 -2.81
N ASP A 81 -7.06 -5.44 -1.66
CA ASP A 81 -7.42 -4.89 -0.36
C ASP A 81 -6.29 -4.99 0.68
N SER A 82 -6.47 -4.36 1.84
CA SER A 82 -5.48 -4.32 2.92
C SER A 82 -5.07 -5.67 3.49
N ARG A 83 -5.78 -6.77 3.19
CA ARG A 83 -5.39 -8.12 3.61
C ARG A 83 -4.15 -8.62 2.88
N ALA A 84 -3.83 -8.06 1.72
CA ALA A 84 -2.57 -8.31 1.01
C ALA A 84 -1.33 -7.97 1.85
N LEU A 85 -1.49 -7.19 2.93
CA LEU A 85 -0.42 -6.84 3.85
C LEU A 85 -0.21 -7.86 4.98
N LEU A 86 -1.18 -8.74 5.24
CA LEU A 86 -1.09 -9.75 6.30
C LEU A 86 0.11 -10.70 6.19
N PRO A 87 0.49 -11.20 5.00
CA PRO A 87 1.62 -12.12 4.88
C PRO A 87 2.99 -11.42 4.91
N ILE A 88 3.05 -10.08 5.01
CA ILE A 88 4.33 -9.35 4.93
C ILE A 88 5.16 -9.62 6.20
N THR A 89 6.26 -10.33 6.03
CA THR A 89 7.29 -10.56 7.05
C THR A 89 8.52 -9.69 6.82
N PRO A 90 9.38 -9.49 7.84
CA PRO A 90 10.65 -8.77 7.66
C PRO A 90 11.56 -9.39 6.59
N SER A 91 11.54 -10.71 6.40
CA SER A 91 12.37 -11.39 5.39
C SER A 91 12.04 -10.97 3.95
N LEU A 92 10.77 -10.60 3.68
CA LEU A 92 10.37 -10.09 2.36
C LEU A 92 10.97 -8.72 2.05
N LEU A 93 11.28 -7.92 3.07
CA LEU A 93 11.96 -6.63 2.88
C LEU A 93 13.42 -6.84 2.42
N ASP A 94 14.11 -7.82 2.98
CA ASP A 94 15.48 -8.14 2.58
C ASP A 94 15.52 -8.73 1.17
N GLY A 95 14.57 -9.60 0.83
CA GLY A 95 14.39 -10.10 -0.55
C GLY A 95 14.14 -8.97 -1.55
N PHE A 96 13.25 -8.03 -1.22
CA PHE A 96 13.00 -6.84 -2.06
C PHE A 96 14.25 -5.98 -2.27
N ARG A 97 15.04 -5.76 -1.22
CA ARG A 97 16.29 -4.99 -1.34
C ARG A 97 17.29 -5.65 -2.27
N HIS A 98 17.36 -6.98 -2.27
CA HIS A 98 18.19 -7.73 -3.21
C HIS A 98 17.65 -7.60 -4.64
N TRP A 99 16.33 -7.74 -4.82
CA TRP A 99 15.66 -7.62 -6.12
C TRP A 99 15.92 -6.27 -6.81
N LEU A 100 15.97 -5.16 -6.06
CA LEU A 100 16.27 -3.83 -6.61
C LEU A 100 17.70 -3.65 -7.17
N GLN A 101 18.62 -4.56 -6.85
CA GLN A 101 20.03 -4.48 -7.27
C GLN A 101 20.34 -5.31 -8.52
N VAL A 102 19.39 -6.14 -8.96
CA VAL A 102 19.49 -7.03 -10.13
C VAL A 102 19.03 -6.28 -11.38
#